data_AF-A0A7S3CQR9-F1
#
_entry.id   AF-A0A7S3CQR9-F1
#
_cell.length_a   1.000
_cell.length_b   1.000
_cell.length_c   1.000
_cell.angle_alpha   90.00
_cell.angle_beta   90.00
_cell.angle_gamma   90.00
#
_symmetry.space_group_name_H-M   'P 1'
#
loop_
_entity.id
_entity.type
_entity.pdbx_description
1 polymer ?
#
loop_
_entity_poly.entity_id
_entity_poly.type
_entity_poly.pdbx_seq_one_letter_code
_entity_poly.pdbx_strand_id
1 'polypeptide(L)'
;GSMLDGKKSGSDFSDNQKRFRMFCEAALEANKKLPFGFGDDCVIVANDWHSAMTPVLLKDIYQPRGEYVGTKCALCVHNIAFQGRFFEDSFKELNLPESSYKRFAFE
;
A
#
# COMPACT_ATOMS: atom_id res chain seq x y z
N GLY A 1 6.86 22.15 12.55
CA GLY A 1 7.35 21.21 11.51
C GLY A 1 6.41 21.26 10.34
N SER A 2 6.89 20.96 9.13
CA SER A 2 6.02 20.75 7.98
C SER A 2 5.15 19.51 8.19
N MET A 3 3.92 19.54 7.70
CA MET A 3 3.04 18.36 7.66
C MET A 3 3.47 17.47 6.48
N LEU A 4 3.40 16.14 6.64
CA LEU A 4 3.93 15.17 5.66
C LEU A 4 2.87 14.71 4.64
N ASP A 5 1.62 14.72 5.08
CA ASP A 5 0.40 14.25 4.42
C ASP A 5 -0.52 15.39 3.98
N GLY A 6 -0.27 16.63 4.40
CA GLY A 6 -1.09 17.78 4.03
C GLY A 6 -0.35 19.12 4.10
N LYS A 7 -1.00 20.22 3.67
CA LYS A 7 -0.46 21.58 3.85
C LYS A 7 -0.64 22.10 5.28
N LYS A 8 -1.68 21.60 5.96
CA LYS A 8 -2.08 21.91 7.33
C LYS A 8 -2.85 20.73 7.90
N SER A 9 -3.01 20.69 9.23
CA SER A 9 -3.80 19.65 9.89
C SER A 9 -5.24 19.66 9.38
N GLY A 10 -5.78 18.47 9.08
CA GLY A 10 -7.12 18.30 8.51
C GLY A 10 -7.23 18.65 7.02
N SER A 11 -6.10 18.84 6.31
CA SER A 11 -6.07 19.18 4.90
C SER A 11 -5.03 18.34 4.16
N ASP A 12 -5.39 17.08 3.94
CA ASP A 12 -4.59 16.09 3.23
C ASP A 12 -4.34 16.51 1.77
N PHE A 13 -3.21 16.09 1.21
CA PHE A 13 -2.98 16.24 -0.23
C PHE A 13 -3.87 15.27 -1.02
N SER A 14 -4.44 15.77 -2.12
CA SER A 14 -5.34 15.00 -2.98
C SER A 14 -4.66 13.80 -3.66
N ASP A 15 -3.34 13.80 -3.74
CA ASP A 15 -2.54 12.73 -4.35
C ASP A 15 -2.03 11.70 -3.33
N ASN A 16 -2.39 11.80 -2.05
CA ASN A 16 -1.89 10.90 -1.00
C ASN A 16 -2.10 9.43 -1.33
N GLN A 17 -3.25 9.06 -1.89
CA GLN A 17 -3.50 7.68 -2.30
C GLN A 17 -2.47 7.16 -3.31
N LYS A 18 -2.16 7.97 -4.34
CA LYS A 18 -1.11 7.65 -5.33
C LYS A 18 0.26 7.60 -4.65
N ARG A 19 0.59 8.58 -3.81
CA ARG A 19 1.87 8.65 -3.08
C ARG A 19 2.12 7.39 -2.25
N PHE A 20 1.12 6.97 -1.48
CA PHE A 20 1.26 5.83 -0.59
C PHE A 20 1.18 4.49 -1.32
N ARG A 21 0.44 4.38 -2.42
CA ARG A 21 0.55 3.22 -3.33
C ARG A 21 1.96 3.11 -3.90
N MET A 22 2.51 4.21 -4.40
CA MET A 22 3.86 4.26 -4.99
C MET A 22 4.91 3.88 -3.96
N PHE A 23 4.79 4.40 -2.73
CA PHE A 23 5.65 4.06 -1.61
C PHE A 23 5.65 2.54 -1.34
N CYS A 24 4.47 1.91 -1.28
CA CYS A 24 4.36 0.47 -1.07
C CYS A 24 5.00 -0.35 -2.18
N GLU A 25 4.83 0.08 -3.45
CA GLU A 25 5.48 -0.58 -4.58
C GLU A 25 7.00 -0.45 -4.51
N ALA A 26 7.48 0.76 -4.30
CA ALA A 26 8.90 1.07 -4.28
C ALA A 26 9.59 0.29 -3.14
N ALA A 27 8.92 0.10 -2.00
CA ALA A 27 9.42 -0.73 -0.90
C ALA A 27 9.56 -2.21 -1.29
N LEU A 28 8.56 -2.79 -1.98
CA LEU A 28 8.63 -4.16 -2.49
C LEU A 28 9.71 -4.31 -3.58
N GLU A 29 9.80 -3.37 -4.50
CA GLU A 29 10.81 -3.36 -5.54
C GLU A 29 12.22 -3.20 -4.97
N ALA A 30 12.39 -2.33 -3.97
CA ALA A 30 13.65 -2.13 -3.26
C ALA A 30 14.11 -3.40 -2.55
N ASN A 31 13.20 -4.08 -1.83
CA ASN A 31 13.51 -5.35 -1.18
C ASN A 31 13.96 -6.45 -2.17
N LYS A 32 13.49 -6.40 -3.41
CA LYS A 32 13.86 -7.38 -4.44
C LYS A 32 15.15 -7.01 -5.19
N LYS A 33 15.36 -5.73 -5.48
CA LYS A 33 16.41 -5.26 -6.40
C LYS A 33 17.70 -4.79 -5.72
N LEU A 34 17.62 -4.35 -4.46
CA LEU A 34 18.79 -3.83 -3.77
C LEU A 34 19.65 -4.97 -3.20
N PRO A 35 20.99 -4.82 -3.16
CA PRO A 35 21.89 -5.88 -2.72
C PRO A 35 21.77 -6.26 -1.24
N PHE A 36 21.04 -5.45 -0.47
CA PHE A 36 20.74 -5.67 0.95
C PHE A 36 19.27 -6.03 1.21
N GLY A 37 18.50 -6.30 0.15
CA GLY A 37 17.13 -6.77 0.26
C GLY A 37 17.06 -8.19 0.82
N PHE A 38 15.92 -8.53 1.43
CA PHE A 38 15.69 -9.85 2.01
C PHE A 38 15.15 -10.87 0.99
N GLY A 39 14.84 -10.43 -0.23
CA GLY A 39 14.24 -11.26 -1.27
C GLY A 39 12.78 -11.65 -0.98
N ASP A 40 12.32 -12.68 -1.69
CA ASP A 40 10.90 -13.05 -1.79
C ASP A 40 10.39 -13.96 -0.66
N ASP A 41 11.27 -14.44 0.22
CA ASP A 41 10.93 -15.25 1.39
C ASP A 41 11.17 -14.44 2.67
N CYS A 42 10.28 -13.49 2.93
CA CYS A 42 10.37 -12.61 4.09
C CYS A 42 9.00 -12.37 4.74
N VAL A 43 9.03 -11.72 5.91
CA VAL A 43 7.82 -11.21 6.57
C VAL A 43 7.86 -9.69 6.51
N ILE A 44 6.78 -9.11 5.98
CA ILE A 44 6.62 -7.66 5.89
C ILE A 44 5.66 -7.18 6.98
N VAL A 45 6.04 -6.12 7.68
CA VAL A 45 5.16 -5.43 8.63
C VAL A 45 4.72 -4.11 8.02
N ALA A 46 3.46 -4.04 7.60
CA ALA A 46 2.81 -2.82 7.13
C ALA A 46 2.28 -2.04 8.35
N ASN A 47 2.66 -0.78 8.47
CA ASN A 47 2.28 0.13 9.55
C ASN A 47 1.22 1.13 9.07
N ASP A 48 0.01 1.04 9.62
CA ASP A 48 -1.17 1.86 9.31
C ASP A 48 -1.54 1.97 7.81
N TRP A 49 -2.55 2.79 7.52
CA TRP A 49 -3.12 2.96 6.19
C TRP A 49 -2.11 3.37 5.12
N HIS A 50 -1.07 4.13 5.50
CA HIS A 50 0.00 4.56 4.58
C HIS A 50 0.72 3.40 3.90
N SER A 51 0.76 2.22 4.53
CA SER A 51 1.37 1.01 3.97
C SER A 51 0.39 -0.15 3.80
N ALA A 52 -0.90 0.09 4.02
CA ALA A 52 -1.95 -0.93 3.89
C ALA A 52 -2.15 -1.42 2.44
N MET A 53 -1.56 -0.73 1.45
CA MET A 53 -1.55 -1.21 0.07
C MET A 53 -0.59 -2.40 -0.14
N THR A 54 0.44 -2.56 0.70
CA THR A 54 1.41 -3.65 0.60
C THR A 54 0.77 -5.06 0.54
N PRO A 55 -0.12 -5.48 1.47
CA PRO A 55 -0.77 -6.78 1.37
C PRO A 55 -1.62 -6.95 0.10
N VAL A 56 -2.22 -5.87 -0.41
CA VAL A 56 -2.99 -5.91 -1.67
C VAL A 56 -2.08 -6.14 -2.85
N LEU A 57 -0.97 -5.41 -2.96
CA LEU A 57 0.01 -5.59 -4.02
C LEU A 57 0.59 -7.00 -4.01
N LEU A 58 0.95 -7.51 -2.84
CA LEU A 58 1.42 -8.88 -2.69
C LEU A 58 0.41 -9.89 -3.27
N LYS A 59 -0.87 -9.76 -2.88
CA LYS A 59 -1.91 -10.73 -3.23
C LYS A 59 -2.42 -10.62 -4.66
N ASP A 60 -2.61 -9.41 -5.15
CA ASP A 60 -3.33 -9.15 -6.40
C ASP A 60 -2.37 -8.86 -7.57
N ILE A 61 -1.08 -8.57 -7.30
CA ILE A 61 -0.07 -8.29 -8.34
C ILE A 61 1.10 -9.28 -8.31
N TYR A 62 1.83 -9.36 -7.20
CA TYR A 62 3.12 -10.09 -7.15
C TYR A 62 2.95 -11.61 -7.10
N GLN A 63 2.11 -12.12 -6.21
CA GLN A 63 1.88 -13.56 -6.06
C GLN A 63 1.30 -14.22 -7.32
N PRO A 64 0.35 -13.60 -8.06
CA PRO A 64 -0.10 -14.11 -9.35
C PRO A 64 1.00 -14.19 -10.42
N ARG A 65 2.08 -13.41 -10.28
CA ARG A 65 3.27 -13.47 -11.17
C ARG A 65 4.31 -14.50 -10.72
N GLY A 66 4.07 -15.22 -9.62
CA GLY A 66 5.03 -16.16 -9.03
C GLY A 66 6.10 -15.50 -8.18
N GLU A 67 5.93 -14.23 -7.81
CA GLU A 67 6.85 -13.47 -6.96
C GLU A 67 6.29 -13.41 -5.53
N TYR A 68 7.16 -13.33 -4.51
CA TYR A 68 6.73 -13.20 -3.11
C TYR A 68 5.73 -14.30 -2.64
N VAL A 69 5.78 -15.49 -3.23
CA VAL A 69 4.82 -16.59 -2.97
C VAL A 69 4.86 -17.05 -1.51
N GLY A 70 6.07 -17.13 -0.93
CA GLY A 70 6.29 -17.47 0.48
C GLY A 70 6.00 -16.32 1.44
N THR A 71 6.13 -15.07 0.97
CA THR A 71 6.06 -13.89 1.83
C THR A 71 4.71 -13.72 2.52
N LYS A 72 4.79 -13.36 3.81
CA LYS A 72 3.63 -13.01 4.65
C LYS A 72 3.67 -11.53 5.00
N CYS A 73 2.49 -10.95 5.21
CA CYS A 73 2.36 -9.55 5.59
C CYS A 73 1.49 -9.44 6.85
N ALA A 74 1.98 -8.73 7.86
CA ALA A 74 1.24 -8.34 9.04
C ALA A 74 0.91 -6.85 8.97
N LEU A 75 -0.35 -6.48 9.21
CA LEU A 75 -0.77 -5.08 9.32
C LEU A 75 -0.77 -4.69 10.80
N CYS A 76 0.08 -3.73 11.17
CA CYS A 76 0.14 -3.10 12.48
C CYS A 76 -0.68 -1.81 12.46
N VAL A 77 -1.73 -1.75 13.28
CA VAL A 77 -2.62 -0.59 13.41
C VAL A 77 -2.22 0.18 14.66
N HIS A 78 -1.68 1.39 14.49
CA HIS A 78 -1.36 2.29 15.61
C HIS A 78 -2.50 3.25 15.89
N ASN A 79 -3.32 3.58 14.88
CA ASN A 79 -4.46 4.47 15.07
C ASN A 79 -5.63 4.12 14.15
N ILE A 80 -6.71 3.60 14.75
CA ILE A 80 -7.92 3.17 14.03
C ILE A 80 -8.71 4.32 13.39
N ALA A 81 -8.48 5.57 13.82
CA ALA A 81 -9.19 6.74 13.29
C ALA A 81 -8.74 7.10 11.87
N PHE A 82 -7.52 6.75 11.47
CA PHE A 82 -6.96 7.08 10.15
C PHE A 82 -6.93 5.84 9.26
N GLN A 83 -7.85 5.78 8.31
CA GLN A 83 -8.10 4.56 7.51
C GLN A 83 -7.72 4.69 6.03
N GLY A 84 -7.31 5.88 5.58
CA GLY A 84 -7.04 6.12 4.16
C GLY A 84 -8.28 5.92 3.29
N ARG A 85 -9.40 6.54 3.66
CA ARG A 85 -10.64 6.47 2.89
C ARG A 85 -10.57 7.46 1.72
N PHE A 86 -10.70 6.94 0.51
CA PHE A 86 -10.69 7.74 -0.72
C PHE A 86 -11.97 7.51 -1.53
N PHE A 87 -12.31 8.45 -2.40
CA PHE A 87 -13.47 8.34 -3.28
C PHE A 87 -13.31 7.21 -4.29
N GLU A 88 -14.41 6.57 -4.67
CA GLU A 88 -14.40 5.44 -5.60
C GLU A 88 -13.69 5.72 -6.92
N ASP A 89 -13.90 6.91 -7.50
CA ASP A 89 -13.30 7.32 -8.78
C ASP A 89 -11.76 7.26 -8.78
N SER A 90 -11.15 7.36 -7.61
CA SER A 90 -9.70 7.27 -7.43
C SER A 90 -9.15 5.86 -7.63
N PHE A 91 -9.98 4.81 -7.61
CA PHE A 91 -9.53 3.43 -7.75
C PHE A 91 -8.79 3.19 -9.06
N LYS A 92 -9.24 3.83 -10.15
CA LYS A 92 -8.62 3.76 -11.48
C LYS A 92 -7.15 4.20 -11.47
N GLU A 93 -6.77 5.02 -10.49
CA GLU A 93 -5.42 5.53 -10.36
C GLU A 93 -4.45 4.54 -9.69
N LEU A 94 -4.97 3.47 -9.07
CA LEU A 94 -4.18 2.48 -8.35
C LEU A 94 -3.51 1.45 -9.26
N ASN A 95 -3.96 1.34 -10.52
CA ASN A 95 -3.53 0.33 -11.49
C ASN A 95 -3.61 -1.11 -10.93
N LEU A 96 -4.65 -1.39 -10.14
CA LEU A 96 -4.96 -2.72 -9.64
C LEU A 96 -5.83 -3.48 -10.67
N PRO A 97 -5.80 -4.82 -10.66
CA PRO A 97 -6.78 -5.60 -11.41
C PRO A 97 -8.20 -5.22 -11.02
N GLU A 98 -9.12 -5.18 -11.98
CA GLU A 98 -10.55 -4.85 -11.73
C GLU A 98 -11.19 -5.78 -10.70
N SER A 99 -10.74 -7.04 -10.63
CA SER A 99 -11.16 -8.01 -9.61
C SER A 99 -10.84 -7.57 -8.16
N SER A 100 -9.97 -6.59 -7.98
CA SER A 100 -9.58 -6.02 -6.68
C SER A 100 -10.57 -4.95 -6.21
N TYR A 101 -11.34 -4.34 -7.12
CA TYR A 101 -12.22 -3.20 -6.84
C TYR A 101 -13.19 -3.47 -5.68
N LYS A 102 -13.80 -4.66 -5.63
CA LYS A 102 -14.74 -5.05 -4.55
C LYS A 102 -14.14 -5.00 -3.14
N ARG A 103 -12.81 -5.02 -3.00
CA ARG A 103 -12.12 -4.91 -1.70
C ARG A 103 -12.03 -3.45 -1.21
N PHE A 104 -12.23 -2.49 -2.10
CA PHE A 104 -12.14 -1.05 -1.84
C PHE A 104 -13.49 -0.35 -1.89
N ALA A 105 -14.51 -0.99 -2.48
CA ALA A 105 -15.88 -0.52 -2.39
C ALA A 105 -16.33 -0.58 -0.92
N PHE A 106 -16.74 0.56 -0.38
CA PHE A 106 -17.41 0.64 0.91
C PHE A 106 -18.91 0.45 0.67
N GLU A 107 -19.51 -0.58 1.27
CA GLU A 107 -20.97 -0.71 1.39
C GLU A 107 -21.48 0.03 2.63
#